data_AF-A0A947B9F2-F1
#
_entry.id   AF-A0A947B9F2-F1
#
_cell.length_a   1.000
_cell.length_b   1.000
_cell.length_c   1.000
_cell.angle_alpha   90.00
_cell.angle_beta   90.00
_cell.angle_gamma   90.00
#
_symmetry.space_group_name_H-M   'P 1'
#
loop_
_entity.id
_entity.type
_entity.pdbx_description
1 polymer ?
#
loop_
_entity_poly.entity_id
_entity_poly.type
_entity_poly.pdbx_seq_one_letter_code
_entity_poly.pdbx_strand_id
1 'polypeptide(L)'
;MHTIRYLRPIQIHGRLWRHLYRPRPDECLAPPIRPISQPLFPFPARPVSLTGPRRFRFLNREGVLGPRTENSIDHLHVKNRHFVRKPWKKKPPRIAPDWDPPDQDRLWRYNLHYFDDLNASDAIERRDWHLALLQDWVRDNPPCAGTGWEPYPASLRIVNWIKWALTNNTPPDNSLPPVCIHSLAIQARWLSKRLETHLLGNHLLANAKALVFAGLFFEGKEAEHWLATGLRILADQIPEQILADGGHFERSTMYHALVLEDMLDLCNITRSYPGALTRTQHHQVSDWPTLAARMQRWLLIMRHPDGEIAFFNDAATGIAPTPDELAGYADRLELGVCPAYGGRSEKERNCGHFSAKFEDNSELFDENLRGKGANLPLSQPIHPSRTGS
;
A
#
# COMPACT_ATOMS: atom_id res chain seq x y z
N MET A 1 -3.59 -4.46 30.50
CA MET A 1 -2.79 -3.21 30.50
C MET A 1 -1.28 -3.53 30.70
N HIS A 2 -0.65 -4.27 29.77
CA HIS A 2 0.79 -4.61 29.86
C HIS A 2 1.64 -4.04 28.70
N THR A 3 1.08 -3.18 27.86
CA THR A 3 1.68 -2.79 26.57
C THR A 3 2.29 -1.37 26.55
N ILE A 4 2.38 -0.67 27.68
CA ILE A 4 2.88 0.73 27.71
C ILE A 4 4.41 0.79 27.88
N ARG A 5 5.05 -0.24 28.45
CA ARG A 5 6.47 -0.19 28.85
C ARG A 5 7.47 -0.19 27.69
N TYR A 6 7.03 -0.47 26.45
CA TYR A 6 7.89 -0.57 25.26
C TYR A 6 7.46 0.35 24.11
N LEU A 7 6.53 1.27 24.33
CA LEU A 7 6.11 2.22 23.28
C LEU A 7 7.09 3.38 23.18
N ARG A 8 7.49 3.71 21.95
CA ARG A 8 8.24 4.95 21.69
C ARG A 8 7.37 6.16 22.07
N PRO A 9 7.96 7.28 22.50
CA PRO A 9 7.21 8.51 22.82
C PRO A 9 6.26 8.95 21.68
N ILE A 10 6.70 8.79 20.42
CA ILE A 10 5.88 9.08 19.25
C ILE A 10 4.63 8.19 19.15
N GLN A 11 4.69 6.94 19.61
CA GLN A 11 3.55 6.04 19.58
C GLN A 11 2.52 6.40 20.65
N ILE A 12 2.97 6.82 21.83
CA ILE A 12 2.08 7.29 22.90
C ILE A 12 1.40 8.59 22.48
N HIS A 13 2.19 9.55 21.99
CA HIS A 13 1.67 10.82 21.47
C HIS A 13 0.70 10.59 20.31
N GLY A 14 1.05 9.72 19.35
CA GLY A 14 0.20 9.40 18.21
C GLY A 14 -1.15 8.78 18.60
N ARG A 15 -1.19 7.92 19.63
CA ARG A 15 -2.45 7.36 20.18
C ARG A 15 -3.32 8.45 20.83
N LEU A 16 -2.71 9.30 21.65
CA LEU A 16 -3.41 10.42 22.30
C LEU A 16 -3.94 11.41 21.25
N TRP A 17 -3.09 11.79 20.30
CA TRP A 17 -3.45 12.68 19.20
C TRP A 17 -4.61 12.11 18.36
N ARG A 18 -4.57 10.82 17.99
CA ARG A 18 -5.66 10.17 17.23
C ARG A 18 -7.00 10.19 17.98
N HIS A 19 -6.98 10.13 19.31
CA HIS A 19 -8.18 10.22 20.13
C HIS A 19 -8.70 11.65 20.28
N LEU A 20 -7.81 12.63 20.41
CA LEU A 20 -8.14 14.03 20.68
C LEU A 20 -8.42 14.84 19.39
N TYR A 21 -7.68 14.59 18.32
CA TYR A 21 -7.79 15.30 17.06
C TYR A 21 -8.74 14.60 16.10
N ARG A 22 -9.89 15.24 15.85
CA ARG A 22 -10.92 14.79 14.91
C ARG A 22 -11.06 15.81 13.77
N PRO A 23 -10.21 15.70 12.73
CA PRO A 23 -10.28 16.61 11.60
C PRO A 23 -11.63 16.47 10.89
N ARG A 24 -12.14 17.58 10.35
CA ARG A 24 -13.29 17.56 9.44
C ARG A 24 -12.83 17.21 8.02
N PRO A 25 -13.68 16.56 7.20
CA PRO A 25 -13.40 16.39 5.79
C PRO A 25 -13.19 17.74 5.12
N ASP A 26 -12.25 17.77 4.17
CA ASP A 26 -11.96 18.93 3.35
C ASP A 26 -12.24 18.58 1.88
N GLU A 27 -13.40 19.02 1.41
CA GLU A 27 -13.96 18.69 0.10
C GLU A 27 -13.80 19.84 -0.90
N CYS A 28 -12.84 20.75 -0.68
CA CYS A 28 -12.50 21.76 -1.67
C CYS A 28 -12.10 21.11 -3.01
N LEU A 29 -12.23 21.85 -4.12
CA LEU A 29 -11.86 21.36 -5.45
C LEU A 29 -10.47 20.72 -5.45
N ALA A 30 -10.31 19.64 -6.23
CA ALA A 30 -9.01 19.00 -6.36
C ALA A 30 -8.03 19.96 -7.07
N PRO A 31 -6.74 19.92 -6.73
CA PRO A 31 -5.74 20.57 -7.54
C PRO A 31 -5.70 19.96 -8.94
N PRO A 32 -5.15 20.68 -9.92
CA PRO A 32 -4.89 20.10 -11.23
C PRO A 32 -3.91 18.92 -11.14
N ILE A 33 -4.00 18.03 -12.13
CA ILE A 33 -3.07 16.91 -12.28
C ILE A 33 -1.78 17.44 -12.93
N ARG A 34 -0.64 17.04 -12.38
CA ARG A 34 0.67 17.37 -12.92
C ARG A 34 0.97 16.52 -14.15
N PRO A 35 1.40 17.11 -15.27
CA PRO A 35 1.81 16.35 -16.44
C PRO A 35 3.09 15.56 -16.13
N ILE A 36 3.14 14.32 -16.62
CA ILE A 36 4.33 13.48 -16.50
C ILE A 36 5.41 14.01 -17.44
N SER A 37 6.67 14.05 -16.97
CA SER A 37 7.77 14.72 -17.69
C SER A 37 8.88 13.79 -18.17
N GLN A 38 8.90 12.55 -17.66
CA GLN A 38 9.84 11.49 -18.04
C GLN A 38 9.07 10.17 -18.15
N PRO A 39 9.61 9.15 -18.85
CA PRO A 39 8.95 7.86 -18.97
C PRO A 39 8.55 7.27 -17.62
N LEU A 40 7.38 6.66 -17.58
CA LEU A 40 6.92 5.81 -16.47
C LEU A 40 6.98 4.37 -16.92
N PHE A 41 7.66 3.54 -16.14
CA PHE A 41 7.76 2.12 -16.45
C PHE A 41 6.55 1.36 -15.89
N PRO A 42 6.10 0.29 -16.56
CA PRO A 42 4.99 -0.53 -16.06
C PRO A 42 5.29 -1.09 -14.66
N PHE A 43 4.34 -0.89 -13.74
CA PHE A 43 4.36 -1.48 -12.41
C PHE A 43 4.16 -3.00 -12.47
N PRO A 44 4.60 -3.78 -11.45
CA PRO A 44 4.26 -5.19 -11.34
C PRO A 44 2.74 -5.39 -11.32
N ALA A 45 2.27 -6.38 -12.07
CA ALA A 45 0.85 -6.71 -12.11
C ALA A 45 0.41 -7.32 -10.77
N ARG A 46 -0.81 -7.00 -10.34
CA ARG A 46 -1.46 -7.67 -9.22
C ARG A 46 -2.17 -8.96 -9.68
N PRO A 47 -2.37 -9.94 -8.79
CA PRO A 47 -3.27 -11.05 -9.06
C PRO A 47 -4.69 -10.55 -9.34
N VAL A 48 -5.38 -11.21 -10.26
CA VAL A 48 -6.81 -10.93 -10.52
C VAL A 48 -7.61 -11.26 -9.26
N SER A 49 -8.30 -10.25 -8.75
CA SER A 49 -9.19 -10.36 -7.59
C SER A 49 -10.64 -10.04 -7.93
N LEU A 50 -10.92 -9.27 -8.98
CA LEU A 50 -12.29 -9.00 -9.45
C LEU A 50 -12.74 -10.08 -10.45
N THR A 51 -13.43 -11.10 -9.95
CA THR A 51 -13.89 -12.25 -10.75
C THR A 51 -15.27 -12.04 -11.39
N GLY A 52 -15.90 -10.90 -11.12
CA GLY A 52 -17.16 -10.46 -11.73
C GLY A 52 -17.48 -9.03 -11.32
N PRO A 53 -18.53 -8.38 -11.85
CA PRO A 53 -18.83 -6.96 -11.59
C PRO A 53 -18.97 -6.55 -10.12
N ARG A 54 -19.25 -7.53 -9.24
CA ARG A 54 -19.39 -7.38 -7.79
C ARG A 54 -18.79 -8.56 -7.04
N ARG A 55 -18.02 -9.42 -7.71
CA ARG A 55 -17.50 -10.67 -7.13
C ARG A 55 -15.99 -10.52 -6.97
N PHE A 56 -15.51 -10.85 -5.79
CA PHE A 56 -14.12 -10.70 -5.42
C PHE A 56 -13.58 -12.01 -4.89
N ARG A 57 -12.30 -12.27 -5.16
CA ARG A 57 -11.53 -13.32 -4.50
C ARG A 57 -10.36 -12.67 -3.78
N PHE A 58 -10.40 -12.68 -2.45
CA PHE A 58 -9.34 -12.18 -1.59
C PHE A 58 -8.88 -13.30 -0.66
N LEU A 59 -7.57 -13.52 -0.56
CA LEU A 59 -6.98 -14.53 0.34
C LEU A 59 -7.63 -15.92 0.16
N ASN A 60 -7.83 -16.31 -1.10
CA ASN A 60 -8.51 -17.56 -1.50
C ASN A 60 -9.97 -17.70 -1.03
N ARG A 61 -10.61 -16.60 -0.61
CA ARG A 61 -12.03 -16.56 -0.25
C ARG A 61 -12.82 -15.70 -1.23
N GLU A 62 -13.89 -16.28 -1.76
CA GLU A 62 -14.83 -15.53 -2.59
C GLU A 62 -15.79 -14.72 -1.72
N GLY A 63 -16.11 -13.52 -2.16
CA GLY A 63 -17.14 -12.68 -1.57
C GLY A 63 -17.84 -11.85 -2.63
N VAL A 64 -19.02 -11.35 -2.28
CA VAL A 64 -19.86 -10.55 -3.17
C VAL A 64 -20.16 -9.21 -2.52
N LEU A 65 -19.91 -8.13 -3.26
CA LEU A 65 -20.35 -6.79 -2.89
C LEU A 65 -21.87 -6.69 -3.12
N GLY A 66 -22.60 -7.21 -2.14
CA GLY A 66 -24.05 -7.31 -2.14
C GLY A 66 -24.75 -5.99 -1.76
N PRO A 67 -26.09 -5.98 -1.80
CA PRO A 67 -26.87 -4.85 -1.33
C PRO A 67 -26.71 -4.63 0.18
N ARG A 68 -26.65 -3.36 0.59
CA ARG A 68 -26.71 -2.93 1.99
C ARG A 68 -28.05 -3.37 2.61
N THR A 69 -27.99 -4.17 3.67
CA THR A 69 -29.16 -4.72 4.39
C THR A 69 -29.49 -3.90 5.65
N GLU A 70 -30.69 -4.05 6.24
CA GLU A 70 -31.05 -3.30 7.46
C GLU A 70 -30.06 -3.53 8.63
N ASN A 71 -29.50 -4.74 8.75
CA ASN A 71 -28.49 -5.08 9.78
C ASN A 71 -27.14 -4.36 9.58
N SER A 72 -26.85 -3.84 8.39
CA SER A 72 -25.62 -3.07 8.11
C SER A 72 -25.72 -1.59 8.51
N ILE A 73 -26.94 -1.09 8.78
CA ILE A 73 -27.20 0.33 9.05
C ILE A 73 -26.87 0.69 10.51
N ASP A 74 -27.05 -0.24 11.44
CA ASP A 74 -26.89 -0.01 12.89
C ASP A 74 -25.44 0.26 13.32
N HIS A 75 -24.45 -0.10 12.49
CA HIS A 75 -23.04 0.09 12.81
C HIS A 75 -22.47 1.45 12.37
N LEU A 76 -23.21 2.26 11.59
CA LEU A 76 -22.64 3.47 10.98
C LEU A 76 -23.10 4.80 11.58
N HIS A 77 -24.24 4.95 12.28
CA HIS A 77 -24.55 6.19 13.03
C HIS A 77 -25.65 6.02 14.10
N VAL A 78 -25.34 6.42 15.34
CA VAL A 78 -26.30 6.77 16.39
C VAL A 78 -26.86 8.18 16.13
N LYS A 79 -28.19 8.28 16.20
CA LYS A 79 -29.06 9.48 16.30
C LYS A 79 -29.18 10.40 15.07
N ASN A 80 -30.26 10.17 14.31
CA ASN A 80 -31.32 11.16 14.12
C ASN A 80 -32.53 10.49 13.43
N ARG A 81 -33.45 9.95 14.22
CA ARG A 81 -34.83 9.72 13.75
C ARG A 81 -35.55 11.04 13.93
N HIS A 82 -36.23 11.51 12.89
CA HIS A 82 -37.53 12.20 12.84
C HIS A 82 -37.64 12.76 11.42
N PHE A 83 -38.46 12.17 10.54
CA PHE A 83 -39.37 12.93 9.68
C PHE A 83 -40.39 12.02 8.96
N VAL A 84 -41.59 12.56 8.87
CA VAL A 84 -42.86 11.95 8.44
C VAL A 84 -42.98 11.86 6.91
N ARG A 85 -43.74 10.86 6.45
CA ARG A 85 -44.07 10.49 5.05
C ARG A 85 -44.80 11.58 4.25
N LYS A 86 -44.52 11.64 2.93
CA LYS A 86 -45.53 11.84 1.85
C LYS A 86 -45.15 11.02 0.59
N PRO A 87 -46.12 10.48 -0.18
CA PRO A 87 -45.86 9.57 -1.28
C PRO A 87 -45.77 10.33 -2.61
N TRP A 88 -44.63 10.23 -3.28
CA TRP A 88 -44.51 10.49 -4.71
C TRP A 88 -43.84 9.28 -5.32
N LYS A 89 -44.21 8.94 -6.57
CA LYS A 89 -43.63 7.86 -7.38
C LYS A 89 -42.13 8.11 -7.62
N LYS A 90 -41.32 7.93 -6.58
CA LYS A 90 -39.87 7.88 -6.67
C LYS A 90 -39.53 6.56 -7.33
N LYS A 91 -38.61 6.59 -8.31
CA LYS A 91 -37.90 5.38 -8.74
C LYS A 91 -37.52 4.60 -7.47
N PRO A 92 -37.67 3.26 -7.44
CA PRO A 92 -37.30 2.49 -6.27
C PRO A 92 -35.89 2.92 -5.85
N PRO A 93 -35.65 3.20 -4.55
CA PRO A 93 -34.36 3.67 -4.10
C PRO A 93 -33.30 2.66 -4.53
N ARG A 94 -32.25 3.13 -5.20
CA ARG A 94 -31.12 2.28 -5.57
C ARG A 94 -30.57 1.68 -4.28
N ILE A 95 -30.53 0.36 -4.22
CA ILE A 95 -29.97 -0.33 -3.07
C ILE A 95 -28.45 -0.16 -3.16
N ALA A 96 -27.89 0.64 -2.25
CA ALA A 96 -26.45 0.89 -2.23
C ALA A 96 -25.71 -0.42 -1.94
N PRO A 97 -24.50 -0.62 -2.47
CA PRO A 97 -23.68 -1.76 -2.12
C PRO A 97 -23.21 -1.65 -0.67
N ASP A 98 -23.05 -2.78 0.01
CA ASP A 98 -22.48 -2.83 1.34
C ASP A 98 -20.96 -2.88 1.27
N TRP A 99 -20.34 -1.71 1.40
CA TRP A 99 -18.89 -1.57 1.40
C TRP A 99 -18.24 -1.96 2.74
N ASP A 100 -19.03 -2.20 3.78
CA ASP A 100 -18.56 -2.55 5.12
C ASP A 100 -19.35 -3.74 5.70
N PRO A 101 -19.43 -4.88 4.97
CA PRO A 101 -20.29 -6.00 5.33
C PRO A 101 -19.88 -6.59 6.69
N PRO A 102 -20.79 -6.64 7.69
CA PRO A 102 -20.43 -7.01 9.06
C PRO A 102 -20.10 -8.51 9.22
N ASP A 103 -20.54 -9.34 8.27
CA ASP A 103 -20.25 -10.78 8.19
C ASP A 103 -18.84 -11.08 7.66
N GLN A 104 -18.15 -10.10 7.07
CA GLN A 104 -16.80 -10.26 6.56
C GLN A 104 -15.75 -9.81 7.59
N ASP A 105 -14.67 -10.59 7.67
CA ASP A 105 -13.55 -10.23 8.54
C ASP A 105 -12.90 -8.90 8.11
N ARG A 106 -12.18 -8.28 9.05
CA ARG A 106 -11.59 -6.96 8.84
C ARG A 106 -10.60 -6.93 7.68
N LEU A 107 -9.82 -8.00 7.50
CA LEU A 107 -8.81 -8.08 6.44
C LEU A 107 -9.47 -8.23 5.07
N TRP A 108 -10.56 -9.00 4.96
CA TRP A 108 -11.34 -9.08 3.74
C TRP A 108 -11.92 -7.70 3.36
N ARG A 109 -12.49 -6.97 4.34
CA ARG A 109 -12.99 -5.59 4.12
C ARG A 109 -11.89 -4.63 3.73
N TYR A 110 -10.68 -4.79 4.27
CA TYR A 110 -9.54 -3.99 3.86
C TYR A 110 -9.20 -4.22 2.38
N ASN A 111 -9.10 -5.49 1.95
CA ASN A 111 -8.82 -5.84 0.55
C ASN A 111 -9.87 -5.25 -0.41
N LEU A 112 -11.15 -5.29 -0.04
CA LEU A 112 -12.23 -4.65 -0.81
C LEU A 112 -11.97 -3.17 -1.06
N HIS A 113 -11.31 -2.48 -0.11
CA HIS A 113 -11.01 -1.06 -0.18
C HIS A 113 -9.65 -0.72 -0.81
N TYR A 114 -8.81 -1.70 -1.16
CA TYR A 114 -7.48 -1.46 -1.76
C TYR A 114 -7.56 -1.15 -3.24
N PHE A 115 -8.51 -1.75 -3.97
CA PHE A 115 -8.59 -1.65 -5.43
C PHE A 115 -7.34 -2.18 -6.15
N ASP A 116 -6.73 -3.26 -5.64
CA ASP A 116 -5.55 -3.88 -6.26
C ASP A 116 -5.84 -4.35 -7.70
N ASP A 117 -7.07 -4.79 -7.99
CA ASP A 117 -7.46 -5.28 -9.33
C ASP A 117 -7.33 -4.23 -10.44
N LEU A 118 -7.31 -2.93 -10.10
CA LEU A 118 -7.04 -1.88 -11.09
C LEU A 118 -5.66 -2.09 -11.74
N ASN A 119 -4.71 -2.65 -11.00
CA ASN A 119 -3.36 -2.91 -11.47
C ASN A 119 -3.13 -4.40 -11.73
N ALA A 120 -4.19 -5.20 -11.88
CA ALA A 120 -4.06 -6.63 -12.15
C ALA A 120 -3.68 -6.93 -13.59
N SER A 121 -3.23 -8.17 -13.84
CA SER A 121 -3.13 -8.68 -15.20
C SER A 121 -4.49 -8.57 -15.89
N ASP A 122 -4.47 -8.19 -17.16
CA ASP A 122 -5.66 -8.06 -18.02
C ASP A 122 -6.72 -7.10 -17.45
N ALA A 123 -6.32 -6.14 -16.60
CA ALA A 123 -7.23 -5.15 -16.01
C ALA A 123 -8.04 -4.39 -17.07
N ILE A 124 -7.47 -4.19 -18.26
CA ILE A 124 -8.15 -3.53 -19.39
C ILE A 124 -9.44 -4.25 -19.81
N GLU A 125 -9.50 -5.58 -19.69
CA GLU A 125 -10.69 -6.37 -20.02
C GLU A 125 -11.83 -6.15 -19.02
N ARG A 126 -11.52 -5.74 -17.79
CA ARG A 126 -12.47 -5.47 -16.70
C ARG A 126 -12.74 -3.98 -16.49
N ARG A 127 -12.29 -3.13 -17.41
CA ARG A 127 -12.36 -1.66 -17.30
C ARG A 127 -13.75 -1.15 -16.95
N ASP A 128 -14.80 -1.65 -17.60
CA ASP A 128 -16.17 -1.19 -17.32
C ASP A 128 -16.62 -1.53 -15.90
N TRP A 129 -16.18 -2.68 -15.36
CA TRP A 129 -16.44 -3.04 -13.97
C TRP A 129 -15.66 -2.15 -13.02
N HIS A 130 -14.40 -1.84 -13.33
CA HIS A 130 -13.57 -0.92 -12.54
C HIS A 130 -14.17 0.48 -12.47
N LEU A 131 -14.58 1.05 -13.61
CA LEU A 131 -15.18 2.39 -13.66
C LEU A 131 -16.48 2.45 -12.85
N ALA A 132 -17.34 1.44 -12.99
CA ALA A 132 -18.55 1.35 -12.18
C ALA A 132 -18.23 1.23 -10.69
N LEU A 133 -17.24 0.40 -10.33
CA LEU A 133 -16.84 0.18 -8.94
C LEU A 133 -16.24 1.43 -8.30
N LEU A 134 -15.40 2.17 -9.03
CA LEU A 134 -14.81 3.45 -8.60
C LEU A 134 -15.89 4.49 -8.31
N GLN A 135 -16.81 4.71 -9.25
CA GLN A 135 -17.89 5.67 -9.09
C GLN A 135 -18.84 5.28 -7.96
N ASP A 136 -19.12 3.98 -7.83
CA ASP A 136 -19.92 3.45 -6.73
C ASP A 136 -19.25 3.67 -5.38
N TRP A 137 -17.95 3.46 -5.29
CA TRP A 137 -17.21 3.68 -4.06
C TRP A 137 -17.26 5.15 -3.64
N VAL A 138 -16.98 6.08 -4.57
CA VAL A 138 -17.02 7.52 -4.28
C VAL A 138 -18.40 7.96 -3.81
N ARG A 139 -19.47 7.45 -4.43
CA ARG A 139 -20.84 7.82 -4.09
C ARG A 139 -21.30 7.24 -2.75
N ASP A 140 -20.88 6.02 -2.44
CA ASP A 140 -21.46 5.23 -1.33
C ASP A 140 -20.56 5.15 -0.08
N ASN A 141 -19.35 5.75 -0.12
CA ASN A 141 -18.42 5.84 1.01
C ASN A 141 -18.14 7.30 1.35
N PRO A 142 -19.01 7.96 2.13
CA PRO A 142 -18.83 9.37 2.48
C PRO A 142 -17.48 9.61 3.18
N PRO A 143 -16.84 10.78 2.96
CA PRO A 143 -15.55 11.09 3.54
C PRO A 143 -15.46 10.81 5.03
N CYS A 144 -14.32 10.25 5.44
CA CYS A 144 -13.91 10.07 6.84
C CYS A 144 -14.72 9.03 7.63
N ALA A 145 -15.53 8.18 6.98
CA ALA A 145 -16.39 7.19 7.63
C ALA A 145 -16.15 5.76 7.13
N GLY A 146 -16.27 4.78 8.01
CA GLY A 146 -16.11 3.36 7.65
C GLY A 146 -14.67 2.91 7.42
N THR A 147 -14.51 1.62 7.12
CA THR A 147 -13.22 0.95 7.00
C THR A 147 -12.38 1.50 5.86
N GLY A 148 -13.03 1.88 4.75
CA GLY A 148 -12.34 2.44 3.58
C GLY A 148 -11.60 3.75 3.84
N TRP A 149 -11.99 4.51 4.86
CA TRP A 149 -11.35 5.77 5.25
C TRP A 149 -10.35 5.62 6.40
N GLU A 150 -10.06 4.39 6.84
CA GLU A 150 -8.89 4.17 7.69
C GLU A 150 -7.58 4.43 6.91
N PRO A 151 -6.50 4.92 7.56
CA PRO A 151 -5.33 5.41 6.84
C PRO A 151 -4.63 4.34 6.00
N TYR A 152 -4.51 3.11 6.49
CA TYR A 152 -3.87 2.03 5.75
C TYR A 152 -4.62 1.63 4.46
N PRO A 153 -5.92 1.26 4.49
CA PRO A 153 -6.69 1.06 3.26
C PRO A 153 -6.71 2.27 2.32
N ALA A 154 -6.83 3.49 2.87
CA ALA A 154 -6.77 4.70 2.06
C ALA A 154 -5.42 4.86 1.35
N SER A 155 -4.31 4.53 2.01
CA SER A 155 -2.97 4.62 1.43
C SER A 155 -2.81 3.72 0.21
N LEU A 156 -3.19 2.44 0.34
CA LEU A 156 -3.12 1.48 -0.75
C LEU A 156 -4.04 1.88 -1.91
N ARG A 157 -5.26 2.34 -1.61
CA ARG A 157 -6.19 2.83 -2.62
C ARG A 157 -5.68 4.05 -3.38
N ILE A 158 -5.10 5.03 -2.68
CA ILE A 158 -4.50 6.23 -3.29
C ILE A 158 -3.43 5.80 -4.30
N VAL A 159 -2.50 4.93 -3.88
CA VAL A 159 -1.44 4.43 -4.75
C VAL A 159 -2.02 3.67 -5.95
N ASN A 160 -2.95 2.75 -5.72
CA ASN A 160 -3.54 1.94 -6.78
C ASN A 160 -4.32 2.77 -7.81
N TRP A 161 -5.08 3.78 -7.36
CA TRP A 161 -5.79 4.68 -8.26
C TRP A 161 -4.84 5.53 -9.09
N ILE A 162 -3.75 6.03 -8.48
CA ILE A 162 -2.73 6.81 -9.20
C ILE A 162 -1.98 5.93 -10.20
N LYS A 163 -1.57 4.71 -9.83
CA LYS A 163 -0.95 3.75 -10.76
C LYS A 163 -1.85 3.50 -11.96
N TRP A 164 -3.14 3.23 -11.73
CA TRP A 164 -4.11 3.00 -12.80
C TRP A 164 -4.28 4.23 -13.69
N ALA A 165 -4.39 5.41 -13.09
CA ALA A 165 -4.49 6.67 -13.83
C ALA A 165 -3.27 6.93 -14.70
N LEU A 166 -2.06 6.62 -14.22
CA LEU A 166 -0.83 6.90 -14.96
C LEU A 166 -0.53 5.87 -16.06
N THR A 167 -0.91 4.61 -15.86
CA THR A 167 -0.63 3.52 -16.81
C THR A 167 -1.65 3.43 -17.93
N ASN A 168 -2.91 3.75 -17.66
CA ASN A 168 -3.98 3.60 -18.64
C ASN A 168 -4.33 4.90 -19.36
N ASN A 169 -3.61 6.01 -19.14
CA ASN A 169 -4.01 7.37 -19.52
C ASN A 169 -3.98 7.72 -21.03
N THR A 170 -4.29 6.80 -21.94
CA THR A 170 -4.49 7.14 -23.36
C THR A 170 -5.85 7.86 -23.50
N PRO A 171 -5.90 9.19 -23.76
CA PRO A 171 -7.17 9.89 -23.93
C PRO A 171 -7.88 9.41 -25.20
N PRO A 172 -9.22 9.53 -25.29
CA PRO A 172 -10.13 10.16 -24.33
C PRO A 172 -10.73 9.19 -23.29
N ASP A 173 -10.66 7.89 -23.51
CA ASP A 173 -11.53 6.93 -22.82
C ASP A 173 -10.94 6.35 -21.54
N ASN A 174 -9.67 6.61 -21.24
CA ASN A 174 -8.89 5.68 -20.43
C ASN A 174 -8.34 6.35 -19.14
N SER A 175 -9.03 7.42 -18.72
CA SER A 175 -8.67 8.26 -17.56
C SER A 175 -9.60 8.04 -16.35
N LEU A 176 -9.13 8.44 -15.17
CA LEU A 176 -9.99 8.49 -13.97
C LEU A 176 -11.15 9.46 -14.18
N PRO A 177 -12.40 9.07 -13.85
CA PRO A 177 -13.52 9.99 -13.85
C PRO A 177 -13.21 11.23 -12.98
N PRO A 178 -13.65 12.44 -13.38
CA PRO A 178 -13.40 13.66 -12.59
C PRO A 178 -13.84 13.57 -11.13
N VAL A 179 -14.93 12.86 -10.85
CA VAL A 179 -15.42 12.61 -9.48
C VAL A 179 -14.44 11.75 -8.67
N CYS A 180 -13.73 10.82 -9.31
CA CYS A 180 -12.72 9.99 -8.69
C CYS A 180 -11.42 10.78 -8.45
N ILE A 181 -11.01 11.65 -9.38
CA ILE A 181 -9.89 12.58 -9.19
C ILE A 181 -10.16 13.51 -8.00
N HIS A 182 -11.38 14.04 -7.90
CA HIS A 182 -11.79 14.85 -6.77
C HIS A 182 -11.75 14.08 -5.44
N SER A 183 -12.30 12.86 -5.42
CA SER A 183 -12.24 11.98 -4.26
C SER A 183 -10.80 11.63 -3.85
N LEU A 184 -9.90 11.41 -4.81
CA LEU A 184 -8.50 11.12 -4.55
C LEU A 184 -7.80 12.26 -3.79
N ALA A 185 -8.08 13.52 -4.14
CA ALA A 185 -7.58 14.68 -3.39
C ALA A 185 -8.13 14.72 -1.95
N ILE A 186 -9.43 14.43 -1.75
CA ILE A 186 -10.04 14.34 -0.42
C ILE A 186 -9.36 13.25 0.42
N GLN A 187 -9.05 12.11 -0.19
CA GLN A 187 -8.34 11.01 0.47
C GLN A 187 -6.93 11.41 0.90
N ALA A 188 -6.17 12.12 0.05
CA ALA A 188 -4.83 12.63 0.40
C ALA A 188 -4.89 13.69 1.54
N ARG A 189 -5.86 14.61 1.50
CA ARG A 189 -6.11 15.59 2.59
C ARG A 189 -6.47 14.90 3.90
N TRP A 190 -7.26 13.83 3.84
CA TRP A 190 -7.61 13.04 5.02
C TRP A 190 -6.40 12.31 5.59
N LEU A 191 -5.64 11.63 4.73
CA LEU A 191 -4.47 10.85 5.12
C LEU A 191 -3.40 11.73 5.78
N SER A 192 -3.10 12.90 5.21
CA SER A 192 -2.10 13.83 5.77
C SER A 192 -2.44 14.32 7.18
N LYS A 193 -3.73 14.30 7.57
CA LYS A 193 -4.21 14.66 8.92
C LYS A 193 -4.31 13.46 9.88
N ARG A 194 -4.12 12.22 9.40
CA ARG A 194 -4.45 10.97 10.11
C ARG A 194 -3.35 9.90 10.04
N LEU A 195 -2.11 10.30 9.84
CA LEU A 195 -0.93 9.43 9.79
C LEU A 195 -0.86 8.44 10.96
N GLU A 196 -0.48 7.20 10.69
CA GLU A 196 -0.42 6.09 11.65
C GLU A 196 0.91 6.04 12.42
N THR A 197 1.37 7.18 12.94
CA THR A 197 2.61 7.32 13.74
C THR A 197 2.63 6.47 15.02
N HIS A 198 1.48 5.91 15.40
CA HIS A 198 1.33 5.02 16.55
C HIS A 198 1.48 3.54 16.23
N LEU A 199 1.31 3.15 14.96
CA LEU A 199 1.57 1.80 14.49
C LEU A 199 3.02 1.66 14.02
N LEU A 200 3.59 2.71 13.40
CA LEU A 200 4.92 2.71 12.77
C LEU A 200 5.02 1.63 11.69
N GLY A 201 6.24 1.23 11.30
CA GLY A 201 6.49 0.10 10.41
C GLY A 201 5.82 0.24 9.04
N ASN A 202 5.29 -0.87 8.53
CA ASN A 202 4.63 -0.95 7.23
C ASN A 202 3.43 0.01 7.09
N HIS A 203 2.67 0.26 8.15
CA HIS A 203 1.55 1.20 8.13
C HIS A 203 2.00 2.64 7.82
N LEU A 204 3.01 3.12 8.56
CA LEU A 204 3.52 4.47 8.37
C LEU A 204 4.26 4.62 7.04
N LEU A 205 4.98 3.59 6.59
CA LEU A 205 5.62 3.54 5.29
C LEU A 205 4.58 3.65 4.16
N ALA A 206 3.48 2.89 4.23
CA ALA A 206 2.39 2.96 3.26
C ALA A 206 1.73 4.35 3.23
N ASN A 207 1.49 4.97 4.39
CA ASN A 207 0.97 6.34 4.46
C ASN A 207 1.91 7.33 3.77
N ALA A 208 3.22 7.21 4.01
CA ALA A 208 4.23 8.09 3.43
C ALA A 208 4.31 7.94 1.90
N LYS A 209 4.36 6.70 1.39
CA LYS A 209 4.33 6.39 -0.04
C LYS A 209 3.10 6.98 -0.72
N ALA A 210 1.91 6.81 -0.13
CA ALA A 210 0.68 7.37 -0.67
C ALA A 210 0.71 8.90 -0.78
N LEU A 211 1.29 9.59 0.21
CA LEU A 211 1.47 11.05 0.15
C LEU A 211 2.50 11.49 -0.89
N VAL A 212 3.59 10.73 -1.10
CA VAL A 212 4.54 10.98 -2.20
C VAL A 212 3.84 10.83 -3.54
N PHE A 213 3.10 9.74 -3.74
CA PHE A 213 2.33 9.50 -4.97
C PHE A 213 1.33 10.65 -5.23
N ALA A 214 0.52 11.02 -4.23
CA ALA A 214 -0.43 12.11 -4.37
C ALA A 214 0.25 13.46 -4.64
N GLY A 215 1.36 13.76 -3.96
CA GLY A 215 2.10 15.01 -4.12
C GLY A 215 2.84 15.16 -5.46
N LEU A 216 3.20 14.04 -6.10
CA LEU A 216 3.76 14.04 -7.46
C LEU A 216 2.67 14.05 -8.53
N PHE A 217 1.54 13.37 -8.28
CA PHE A 217 0.41 13.30 -9.21
C PHE A 217 -0.34 14.63 -9.35
N PHE A 218 -0.53 15.36 -8.26
CA PHE A 218 -1.16 16.69 -8.27
C PHE A 218 -0.13 17.83 -8.32
N GLU A 219 -0.57 19.03 -8.67
CA GLU A 219 0.24 20.25 -8.60
C GLU A 219 -0.26 21.26 -7.57
N GLY A 220 0.56 22.27 -7.27
CA GLY A 220 0.24 23.34 -6.33
C GLY A 220 0.65 23.08 -4.88
N LYS A 221 0.41 24.09 -4.03
CA LYS A 221 0.95 24.15 -2.65
C LYS A 221 0.51 22.98 -1.76
N GLU A 222 -0.71 22.49 -1.91
CA GLU A 222 -1.17 21.35 -1.11
C GLU A 222 -0.50 20.03 -1.54
N ALA A 223 -0.27 19.83 -2.83
CA ALA A 223 0.45 18.68 -3.35
C ALA A 223 1.93 18.69 -2.91
N GLU A 224 2.57 19.87 -2.94
CA GLU A 224 3.93 20.08 -2.42
C GLU A 224 4.01 19.73 -0.92
N HIS A 225 2.99 20.09 -0.13
CA HIS A 225 2.93 19.74 1.29
C HIS A 225 2.79 18.23 1.52
N TRP A 226 1.97 17.52 0.73
CA TRP A 226 1.87 16.06 0.80
C TRP A 226 3.20 15.40 0.44
N LEU A 227 3.83 15.84 -0.66
CA LEU A 227 5.14 15.34 -1.08
C LEU A 227 6.20 15.53 0.01
N ALA A 228 6.32 16.75 0.54
CA ALA A 228 7.27 17.04 1.61
C ALA A 228 7.00 16.21 2.88
N THR A 229 5.74 16.01 3.23
CA THR A 229 5.35 15.18 4.38
C THR A 229 5.72 13.71 4.16
N GLY A 230 5.40 13.14 3.01
CA GLY A 230 5.74 11.77 2.65
C GLY A 230 7.25 11.54 2.64
N LEU A 231 8.00 12.41 1.95
CA LEU A 231 9.46 12.32 1.90
C LEU A 231 10.10 12.46 3.29
N ARG A 232 9.62 13.37 4.13
CA ARG A 232 10.14 13.49 5.51
C ARG A 232 9.96 12.20 6.31
N ILE A 233 8.81 11.54 6.19
CA ILE A 233 8.56 10.27 6.89
C ILE A 233 9.45 9.16 6.32
N LEU A 234 9.61 9.10 5.00
CA LEU A 234 10.49 8.11 4.35
C LEU A 234 11.96 8.29 4.74
N ALA A 235 12.42 9.54 4.96
CA ALA A 235 13.77 9.80 5.44
C ALA A 235 14.07 9.12 6.79
N ASP A 236 13.06 8.98 7.64
CA ASP A 236 13.18 8.29 8.93
C ASP A 236 12.94 6.78 8.79
N GLN A 237 11.93 6.37 8.01
CA GLN A 237 11.46 4.98 7.95
C GLN A 237 12.33 4.06 7.09
N ILE A 238 12.88 4.55 5.97
CA ILE A 238 13.75 3.75 5.08
C ILE A 238 14.99 3.24 5.82
N PRO A 239 15.83 4.10 6.45
CA PRO A 239 17.02 3.62 7.16
C PRO A 239 16.71 2.85 8.45
N GLU A 240 15.51 3.00 9.01
CA GLU A 240 15.06 2.19 10.14
C GLU A 240 14.73 0.74 9.73
N GLN A 241 14.14 0.57 8.54
CA GLN A 241 13.57 -0.71 8.11
C GLN A 241 14.46 -1.50 7.15
N ILE A 242 15.34 -0.83 6.40
CA ILE A 242 16.21 -1.46 5.41
C ILE A 242 17.66 -1.43 5.93
N LEU A 243 18.22 -2.62 6.13
CA LEU A 243 19.53 -2.81 6.74
C LEU A 243 20.65 -2.60 5.72
N ALA A 244 21.91 -2.54 6.20
CA ALA A 244 23.06 -2.18 5.38
C ALA A 244 23.32 -3.15 4.21
N ASP A 245 22.95 -4.42 4.38
CA ASP A 245 23.03 -5.48 3.36
C ASP A 245 21.83 -5.49 2.40
N GLY A 246 20.82 -4.65 2.64
CA GLY A 246 19.59 -4.57 1.86
C GLY A 246 18.45 -5.41 2.42
N GLY A 247 18.65 -6.23 3.44
CA GLY A 247 17.54 -6.99 4.03
C GLY A 247 16.55 -6.10 4.79
N HIS A 248 15.30 -6.55 4.87
CA HIS A 248 14.27 -5.84 5.66
C HIS A 248 14.27 -6.35 7.09
N PHE A 249 14.12 -5.45 8.07
CA PHE A 249 14.28 -5.76 9.49
C PHE A 249 13.29 -6.81 10.03
N GLU A 250 12.13 -7.02 9.38
CA GLU A 250 11.16 -8.06 9.78
C GLU A 250 11.61 -9.48 9.42
N ARG A 251 12.67 -9.62 8.61
CA ARG A 251 13.27 -10.93 8.29
C ARG A 251 12.31 -11.93 7.62
N SER A 252 11.18 -11.44 7.10
CA SER A 252 10.26 -12.21 6.26
C SER A 252 10.52 -11.86 4.81
N THR A 253 10.75 -12.86 3.97
CA THR A 253 10.97 -12.69 2.52
C THR A 253 9.74 -12.10 1.83
N MET A 254 8.54 -12.42 2.31
CA MET A 254 7.28 -11.83 1.83
C MET A 254 7.22 -10.33 2.13
N TYR A 255 7.47 -9.92 3.38
CA TYR A 255 7.47 -8.50 3.75
C TYR A 255 8.61 -7.74 3.06
N HIS A 256 9.78 -8.36 2.93
CA HIS A 256 10.88 -7.81 2.14
C HIS A 256 10.44 -7.54 0.69
N ALA A 257 9.80 -8.51 0.02
CA ALA A 257 9.33 -8.35 -1.36
C ALA A 257 8.31 -7.20 -1.50
N LEU A 258 7.39 -7.05 -0.55
CA LEU A 258 6.44 -5.91 -0.52
C LEU A 258 7.17 -4.56 -0.37
N VAL A 259 8.15 -4.46 0.53
CA VAL A 259 8.91 -3.22 0.75
C VAL A 259 9.84 -2.93 -0.42
N LEU A 260 10.38 -3.95 -1.08
CA LEU A 260 11.13 -3.80 -2.32
C LEU A 260 10.23 -3.24 -3.44
N GLU A 261 9.02 -3.78 -3.61
CA GLU A 261 8.05 -3.20 -4.54
C GLU A 261 7.79 -1.71 -4.22
N ASP A 262 7.59 -1.37 -2.94
CA ASP A 262 7.41 0.03 -2.51
C ASP A 262 8.60 0.92 -2.89
N MET A 263 9.83 0.44 -2.72
CA MET A 263 11.05 1.16 -3.09
C MET A 263 11.19 1.33 -4.61
N LEU A 264 10.89 0.30 -5.40
CA LEU A 264 10.91 0.35 -6.86
C LEU A 264 9.86 1.33 -7.40
N ASP A 265 8.64 1.28 -6.85
CA ASP A 265 7.57 2.22 -7.14
C ASP A 265 7.98 3.68 -6.88
N LEU A 266 8.62 3.92 -5.73
CA LEU A 266 9.14 5.23 -5.33
C LEU A 266 10.23 5.72 -6.29
N CYS A 267 11.15 4.85 -6.71
CA CYS A 267 12.15 5.17 -7.74
C CYS A 267 11.49 5.54 -9.06
N ASN A 268 10.51 4.75 -9.51
CA ASN A 268 9.80 4.97 -10.77
C ASN A 268 9.10 6.33 -10.77
N ILE A 269 8.24 6.60 -9.78
CA ILE A 269 7.43 7.81 -9.79
C ILE A 269 8.27 9.08 -9.57
N THR A 270 9.30 9.05 -8.73
CA THR A 270 10.18 10.21 -8.54
C THR A 270 11.00 10.51 -9.81
N ARG A 271 11.49 9.47 -10.51
CA ARG A 271 12.14 9.59 -11.83
C ARG A 271 11.21 10.14 -12.90
N SER A 272 9.91 9.85 -12.86
CA SER A 272 8.93 10.35 -13.84
C SER A 272 8.56 11.84 -13.67
N TYR A 273 8.81 12.40 -12.47
CA TYR A 273 8.47 13.77 -12.08
C TYR A 273 9.67 14.60 -11.55
N PRO A 274 10.82 14.67 -12.26
CA PRO A 274 11.98 15.40 -11.78
C PRO A 274 11.72 16.89 -11.50
N GLY A 275 10.82 17.52 -12.26
CA GLY A 275 10.45 18.93 -12.06
C GLY A 275 9.61 19.21 -10.81
N ALA A 276 9.06 18.19 -10.15
CA ALA A 276 8.25 18.34 -8.94
C ALA A 276 9.10 18.38 -7.65
N LEU A 277 10.35 17.92 -7.74
CA LEU A 277 11.26 17.77 -6.61
C LEU A 277 12.17 18.99 -6.49
N THR A 278 12.30 19.53 -5.28
CA THR A 278 13.32 20.52 -4.96
C THR A 278 14.72 19.89 -4.98
N ARG A 279 15.78 20.71 -5.07
CA ARG A 279 17.16 20.21 -5.02
C ARG A 279 17.46 19.33 -3.80
N THR A 280 16.93 19.70 -2.62
CA THR A 280 17.10 18.91 -1.40
C THR A 280 16.37 17.57 -1.48
N GLN A 281 15.16 17.55 -2.05
CA GLN A 281 14.40 16.32 -2.23
C GLN A 281 15.05 15.41 -3.27
N HIS A 282 15.61 15.96 -4.35
CA HIS A 282 16.42 15.22 -5.33
C HIS A 282 17.59 14.51 -4.65
N HIS A 283 18.35 15.20 -3.81
CA HIS A 283 19.43 14.59 -3.04
C HIS A 283 18.93 13.55 -2.04
N GLN A 284 17.73 13.71 -1.49
CA GLN A 284 17.16 12.74 -0.57
C GLN A 284 16.83 11.41 -1.26
N VAL A 285 16.36 11.45 -2.51
CA VAL A 285 15.92 10.26 -3.25
C VAL A 285 17.02 9.65 -4.13
N SER A 286 18.16 10.32 -4.28
CA SER A 286 19.24 9.90 -5.21
C SER A 286 19.83 8.54 -4.89
N ASP A 287 19.82 8.12 -3.62
CA ASP A 287 20.40 6.85 -3.19
C ASP A 287 19.40 5.69 -3.24
N TRP A 288 18.11 5.97 -3.48
CA TRP A 288 17.07 4.94 -3.52
C TRP A 288 17.30 3.87 -4.58
N PRO A 289 17.75 4.18 -5.81
CA PRO A 289 18.09 3.16 -6.80
C PRO A 289 19.15 2.17 -6.30
N THR A 290 20.20 2.69 -5.66
CA THR A 290 21.28 1.86 -5.12
C THR A 290 20.78 0.98 -3.97
N LEU A 291 19.91 1.52 -3.09
CA LEU A 291 19.32 0.77 -2.00
C LEU A 291 18.39 -0.34 -2.51
N ALA A 292 17.51 -0.02 -3.47
CA ALA A 292 16.62 -0.98 -4.10
C ALA A 292 17.39 -2.10 -4.83
N ALA A 293 18.52 -1.79 -5.47
CA ALA A 293 19.39 -2.80 -6.09
C ALA A 293 20.00 -3.77 -5.05
N ARG A 294 20.36 -3.29 -3.85
CA ARG A 294 20.81 -4.17 -2.75
C ARG A 294 19.69 -5.04 -2.21
N MET A 295 18.50 -4.47 -2.00
CA MET A 295 17.32 -5.23 -1.61
C MET A 295 16.98 -6.33 -2.63
N GLN A 296 16.97 -5.98 -3.93
CA GLN A 296 16.73 -6.95 -5.01
C GLN A 296 17.75 -8.10 -4.98
N ARG A 297 19.03 -7.77 -4.79
CA ARG A 297 20.08 -8.78 -4.63
C ARG A 297 19.80 -9.70 -3.45
N TRP A 298 19.48 -9.13 -2.28
CA TRP A 298 19.15 -9.90 -1.08
C TRP A 298 17.99 -10.86 -1.37
N LEU A 299 16.92 -10.40 -2.02
CA LEU A 299 15.78 -11.26 -2.36
C LEU A 299 16.16 -12.39 -3.32
N LEU A 300 17.01 -12.13 -4.32
CA LEU A 300 17.48 -13.15 -5.27
C LEU A 300 18.38 -14.20 -4.61
N ILE A 301 19.10 -13.84 -3.54
CA ILE A 301 19.87 -14.78 -2.72
C ILE A 301 18.93 -15.66 -1.90
N MET A 302 17.86 -15.07 -1.36
CA MET A 302 16.83 -15.73 -0.55
C MET A 302 15.74 -16.44 -1.38
N ARG A 303 15.88 -16.45 -2.71
CA ARG A 303 14.99 -17.14 -3.64
C ARG A 303 15.26 -18.64 -3.60
N HIS A 304 14.20 -19.44 -3.51
CA HIS A 304 14.28 -20.89 -3.58
C HIS A 304 14.52 -21.35 -5.04
N PRO A 305 15.07 -22.55 -5.31
CA PRO A 305 15.34 -23.01 -6.68
C PRO A 305 14.13 -23.09 -7.61
N ASP A 306 12.91 -23.17 -7.08
CA ASP A 306 11.66 -23.11 -7.86
C ASP A 306 11.29 -21.69 -8.33
N GLY A 307 12.06 -20.67 -7.94
CA GLY A 307 11.83 -19.28 -8.28
C GLY A 307 11.01 -18.50 -7.24
N GLU A 308 10.45 -19.18 -6.24
CA GLU A 308 9.62 -18.56 -5.21
C GLU A 308 10.44 -18.02 -4.02
N ILE A 309 9.77 -17.28 -3.15
CA ILE A 309 10.37 -16.81 -1.89
C ILE A 309 10.62 -17.98 -0.93
N ALA A 310 11.75 -17.96 -0.21
CA ALA A 310 11.96 -18.91 0.89
C ALA A 310 11.07 -18.59 2.10
N PHE A 311 10.51 -19.61 2.75
CA PHE A 311 9.60 -19.42 3.89
C PHE A 311 10.31 -19.19 5.22
N PHE A 312 10.83 -17.97 5.41
CA PHE A 312 11.34 -17.48 6.68
C PHE A 312 10.32 -16.62 7.41
N ASN A 313 10.17 -16.84 8.73
CA ASN A 313 9.19 -16.15 9.58
C ASN A 313 7.75 -16.24 9.01
N ASP A 314 6.95 -15.17 9.08
CA ASP A 314 5.56 -15.13 8.61
C ASP A 314 5.46 -14.89 7.09
N ALA A 315 6.13 -15.71 6.29
CA ALA A 315 6.11 -15.61 4.82
C ALA A 315 5.10 -16.58 4.18
N ALA A 316 4.40 -16.09 3.14
CA ALA A 316 3.49 -16.87 2.31
C ALA A 316 3.56 -16.41 0.84
N THR A 317 3.36 -17.33 -0.11
CA THR A 317 3.25 -17.00 -1.54
C THR A 317 1.90 -16.37 -1.89
N GLY A 318 1.83 -15.71 -3.06
CA GLY A 318 0.59 -15.14 -3.60
C GLY A 318 0.11 -13.85 -2.94
N ILE A 319 0.92 -13.25 -2.05
CA ILE A 319 0.64 -11.95 -1.43
C ILE A 319 1.54 -10.86 -2.02
N ALA A 320 2.84 -11.10 -2.07
CA ALA A 320 3.81 -10.21 -2.70
C ALA A 320 4.07 -10.63 -4.16
N PRO A 321 4.53 -9.72 -5.03
CA PRO A 321 5.08 -10.10 -6.32
C PRO A 321 6.25 -11.08 -6.15
N THR A 322 6.42 -11.96 -7.13
CA THR A 322 7.51 -12.94 -7.14
C THR A 322 8.88 -12.25 -7.27
N PRO A 323 9.98 -12.89 -6.83
CA PRO A 323 11.33 -12.38 -7.02
C PRO A 323 11.65 -12.03 -8.49
N ASP A 324 11.12 -12.80 -9.45
CA ASP A 324 11.35 -12.60 -10.87
C ASP A 324 10.55 -11.42 -11.44
N GLU A 325 9.30 -11.22 -10.99
CA GLU A 325 8.53 -10.02 -11.34
C GLU A 325 9.19 -8.74 -10.83
N LEU A 326 9.75 -8.77 -9.62
CA LEU A 326 10.49 -7.65 -9.04
C LEU A 326 11.83 -7.42 -9.74
N ALA A 327 12.55 -8.49 -10.09
CA ALA A 327 13.78 -8.38 -10.88
C ALA A 327 13.52 -7.74 -12.24
N GLY A 328 12.51 -8.23 -12.96
CA GLY A 328 12.11 -7.64 -14.23
C GLY A 328 11.64 -6.19 -14.09
N TYR A 329 11.04 -5.80 -12.97
CA TYR A 329 10.70 -4.40 -12.70
C TYR A 329 11.94 -3.54 -12.43
N ALA A 330 12.89 -4.02 -11.62
CA ALA A 330 14.15 -3.35 -11.37
C ALA A 330 14.98 -3.16 -12.65
N ASP A 331 14.99 -4.17 -13.54
CA ASP A 331 15.67 -4.11 -14.84
C ASP A 331 15.07 -3.02 -15.74
N ARG A 332 13.73 -2.94 -15.83
CA ARG A 332 13.05 -1.86 -16.56
C ARG A 332 13.39 -0.47 -16.03
N LEU A 333 13.60 -0.36 -14.71
CA LEU A 333 13.99 0.89 -14.06
C LEU A 333 15.47 1.23 -14.21
N GLU A 334 16.27 0.33 -14.80
CA GLU A 334 17.70 0.51 -15.06
C GLU A 334 18.48 0.86 -13.77
N LEU A 335 18.14 0.24 -12.63
CA LEU A 335 18.70 0.59 -11.32
C LEU A 335 20.20 0.24 -11.15
N GLY A 336 20.85 -0.22 -12.22
CA GLY A 336 22.24 -0.64 -12.24
C GLY A 336 22.45 -2.00 -11.58
N VAL A 337 23.54 -2.68 -11.96
CA VAL A 337 23.93 -3.94 -11.34
C VAL A 337 24.73 -3.63 -10.09
N CYS A 338 24.26 -4.08 -8.93
CA CYS A 338 25.08 -4.03 -7.72
C CYS A 338 26.26 -5.01 -7.92
N PRO A 339 27.54 -4.58 -7.80
CA PRO A 339 28.69 -5.43 -8.10
C PRO A 339 28.60 -6.76 -7.38
N ALA A 340 28.84 -7.87 -8.08
CA ALA A 340 28.88 -9.19 -7.46
C ALA A 340 29.89 -9.18 -6.31
N TYR A 341 29.45 -9.45 -5.09
CA TYR A 341 30.35 -9.94 -4.07
C TYR A 341 31.01 -11.23 -4.60
N GLY A 342 32.33 -11.32 -4.46
CA GLY A 342 33.13 -12.40 -5.05
C GLY A 342 32.65 -13.78 -4.60
N GLY A 343 32.65 -14.76 -5.53
CA GLY A 343 31.99 -16.07 -5.40
C GLY A 343 32.52 -17.05 -4.35
N ARG A 344 32.61 -16.65 -3.07
CA ARG A 344 32.73 -17.55 -1.93
C ARG A 344 31.45 -17.51 -1.14
N SER A 345 31.04 -18.64 -0.57
CA SER A 345 29.94 -18.78 0.41
C SER A 345 29.92 -17.57 1.34
N GLU A 346 28.97 -16.65 1.14
CA GLU A 346 28.99 -15.39 1.86
C GLU A 346 28.23 -15.52 3.17
N LYS A 347 28.96 -15.25 4.25
CA LYS A 347 28.38 -15.03 5.56
C LYS A 347 27.82 -13.60 5.59
N GLU A 348 26.61 -13.37 5.08
CA GLU A 348 25.87 -12.10 5.24
C GLU A 348 25.56 -11.82 6.72
N ARG A 349 26.49 -11.15 7.42
CA ARG A 349 26.39 -10.95 8.89
C ARG A 349 25.28 -9.99 9.34
N ASN A 350 24.47 -9.45 8.43
CA ASN A 350 23.58 -8.32 8.73
C ASN A 350 22.08 -8.57 8.55
N CYS A 351 21.60 -9.81 8.44
CA CYS A 351 20.19 -10.13 8.73
C CYS A 351 20.01 -11.43 9.50
N GLY A 352 21.09 -12.14 9.82
CA GLY A 352 21.03 -13.49 10.40
C GLY A 352 20.74 -14.59 9.38
N HIS A 353 20.49 -14.26 8.10
CA HIS A 353 20.29 -15.26 7.05
C HIS A 353 21.57 -15.51 6.26
N PHE A 354 21.81 -16.76 5.87
CA PHE A 354 22.92 -17.17 5.03
C PHE A 354 22.45 -18.11 3.93
N SER A 355 22.89 -17.90 2.68
CA SER A 355 22.73 -18.89 1.62
C SER A 355 24.08 -19.54 1.32
N ALA A 356 24.11 -20.87 1.30
CA ALA A 356 25.18 -21.64 0.69
C ALA A 356 24.67 -22.18 -0.64
N LYS A 357 25.28 -21.77 -1.75
CA LYS A 357 25.04 -22.36 -3.07
C LYS A 357 26.14 -23.37 -3.36
N PHE A 358 25.76 -24.63 -3.48
CA PHE A 358 26.56 -25.71 -4.09
C PHE A 358 26.01 -25.99 -5.48
N GLU A 359 26.86 -26.52 -6.38
CA GLU A 359 26.55 -26.68 -7.82
C GLU A 359 25.20 -27.37 -8.11
N ASP A 360 24.71 -28.23 -7.20
CA ASP A 360 23.43 -28.91 -7.31
C ASP A 360 22.46 -28.70 -6.12
N ASN A 361 22.82 -27.90 -5.10
CA ASN A 361 22.02 -27.71 -3.89
C ASN A 361 22.15 -26.29 -3.31
N SER A 362 21.04 -25.64 -3.00
CA SER A 362 21.04 -24.41 -2.21
C SER A 362 20.52 -24.69 -0.80
N GLU A 363 21.31 -24.39 0.22
CA GLU A 363 20.88 -24.42 1.62
C GLU A 363 20.75 -22.99 2.15
N LEU A 364 19.59 -22.67 2.71
CA LEU A 364 19.32 -21.39 3.37
C LEU A 364 19.23 -21.60 4.87
N PHE A 365 19.97 -20.81 5.65
CA PHE A 365 20.02 -20.87 7.10
C PHE A 365 19.54 -19.56 7.71
N ASP A 366 18.85 -19.64 8.85
CA ASP A 366 18.54 -18.51 9.74
C ASP A 366 19.27 -18.70 11.08
N GLU A 367 20.40 -18.01 11.27
CA GLU A 367 20.96 -17.77 12.59
C GLU A 367 20.22 -16.60 13.23
N ASN A 368 19.19 -16.91 14.01
CA ASN A 368 18.56 -15.96 14.92
C ASN A 368 19.56 -15.51 16.00
N LEU A 369 20.46 -14.60 15.65
CA LEU A 369 21.38 -13.96 16.58
C LEU A 369 20.54 -13.20 17.61
N ARG A 370 20.48 -13.72 18.84
CA ARG A 370 20.02 -12.97 20.03
C ARG A 370 21.06 -11.88 20.36
N GLY A 371 21.16 -10.88 19.49
CA GLY A 371 21.95 -9.67 19.69
C GLY A 371 21.15 -8.68 20.53
N LYS A 372 21.70 -8.26 21.67
CA LYS A 372 21.14 -7.19 22.51
C LYS A 372 21.04 -5.90 21.69
N GLY A 373 19.84 -5.53 21.23
CA GLY A 373 19.64 -4.23 20.59
C GLY A 373 18.52 -4.08 19.57
N ALA A 374 17.46 -4.90 19.57
CA ALA A 374 16.27 -4.61 18.76
C ALA A 374 15.01 -5.33 19.31
N ASN A 375 14.69 -5.13 20.59
CA ASN A 375 13.35 -5.43 21.09
C ASN A 375 12.43 -4.25 20.74
N LEU A 376 12.18 -4.06 19.45
CA LEU A 376 11.03 -3.28 18.99
C LEU A 376 9.85 -4.23 18.92
N PRO A 377 8.66 -3.82 19.39
CA PRO A 377 7.48 -4.67 19.30
C PRO A 377 7.28 -5.03 17.83
N LEU A 378 7.21 -6.35 17.56
CA LEU A 378 6.72 -6.89 16.29
C LEU A 378 5.52 -6.05 15.86
N SER A 379 5.57 -5.49 14.64
CA SER A 379 4.40 -4.97 13.95
C SER A 379 3.27 -5.98 14.16
N GLN A 380 2.09 -5.51 14.59
CA GLN A 380 1.01 -6.45 14.89
C GLN A 380 0.74 -7.28 13.62
N PRO A 381 0.90 -8.61 13.67
CA PRO A 381 0.52 -9.45 12.55
C PRO A 381 -0.96 -9.20 12.30
N ILE A 382 -1.34 -9.04 11.04
CA ILE A 382 -2.74 -9.14 10.66
C ILE A 382 -3.10 -10.63 10.79
N HIS A 383 -3.37 -11.09 12.01
CA HIS A 383 -3.77 -12.47 12.23
C HIS A 383 -5.17 -12.71 11.65
N PRO A 384 -5.34 -13.68 10.72
CA PRO A 384 -6.64 -14.29 10.54
C PRO A 384 -6.96 -15.06 11.84
N SER A 385 -8.02 -14.64 12.51
CA SER A 385 -8.52 -15.31 13.72
C SER A 385 -8.65 -16.81 13.47
N ARG A 386 -7.89 -17.63 14.20
CA ARG A 386 -8.13 -19.07 14.28
C ARG A 386 -9.54 -19.30 14.80
N THR A 387 -10.41 -19.89 13.97
CA THR A 387 -11.69 -20.44 14.41
C THR A 387 -11.39 -21.70 15.23
N GLY A 388 -11.85 -21.71 16.48
CA GLY A 388 -11.86 -22.90 17.33
C GLY A 388 -12.83 -23.95 16.80
N SER A 389 -12.44 -25.19 17.07
CA SER A 389 -13.20 -26.45 16.98
C SER A 389 -14.65 -26.37 17.46
#